data_AF-Q9VXL4-F1
#
_entry.id   AF-Q9VXL4-F1
#
_cell.length_a   1.000
_cell.length_b   1.000
_cell.length_c   1.000
_cell.angle_alpha   90.00
_cell.angle_beta   90.00
_cell.angle_gamma   90.00
#
_symmetry.space_group_name_H-M   'P 1'
#
loop_
_entity.id
_entity.type
_entity.pdbx_description
1 polymer ?
#
loop_
_entity_poly.entity_id
_entity_poly.type
_entity_poly.pdbx_seq_one_letter_code
_entity_poly.pdbx_strand_id
1 'polypeptide(L)'
;MAQENQAVDNGLPCNAYLDTSLREDENMQHILKTFYSSIELLEADTEKALALQAERTLNTNEQIKLDSYLVYLNSTLFFIYLKLQGEDASNHAVMHDLRRTRDLLARDKKINDALAAPRLDMPAAKRFIAAGTHTRFVDMNGVMVSEKQYNKSKQETPK
;
A
#
# COMPACT_ATOMS: atom_id res chain seq x y z
N MET A 1 32.02 32.69 24.39
CA MET A 1 31.27 31.74 25.22
C MET A 1 29.99 31.44 24.46
N ALA A 2 29.96 30.31 23.74
CA ALA A 2 28.75 29.87 23.07
C ALA A 2 27.76 29.43 24.16
N GLN A 3 26.69 30.19 24.34
CA GLN A 3 25.57 29.76 25.17
C GLN A 3 24.97 28.51 24.51
N GLU A 4 25.21 27.39 25.17
CA GLU A 4 24.50 26.14 24.95
C GLU A 4 23.01 26.46 25.17
N ASN A 5 22.24 26.48 24.09
CA ASN A 5 20.79 26.61 24.14
C ASN A 5 20.26 25.38 24.87
N GLN A 6 20.14 25.49 26.19
CA GLN A 6 19.27 24.63 26.98
C GLN A 6 17.87 24.79 26.38
N ALA A 7 17.44 23.80 25.60
CA ALA A 7 16.04 23.64 25.29
C ALA A 7 15.33 23.56 26.64
N VAL A 8 14.68 24.65 27.03
CA VAL A 8 13.82 24.68 28.19
C VAL A 8 12.82 23.58 27.95
N ASP A 9 12.86 22.52 28.77
CA ASP A 9 11.87 21.46 28.80
C ASP A 9 10.56 22.07 29.29
N ASN A 10 9.95 22.84 28.40
CA ASN A 10 8.59 23.31 28.51
C ASN A 10 7.77 22.04 28.40
N GLY A 11 7.55 21.38 29.54
CA GLY A 11 6.83 20.11 29.58
C GLY A 11 5.54 20.20 28.75
N LEU A 12 5.08 19.05 28.26
CA LEU A 12 3.93 18.91 27.35
C LEU A 12 2.85 20.00 27.56
N PRO A 13 2.34 20.64 26.50
CA PRO A 13 1.30 21.66 26.63
C PRO A 13 0.07 21.17 27.40
N CYS A 14 -0.21 19.87 27.33
CA CYS A 14 -1.33 19.26 28.04
C CYS A 14 -1.14 19.13 29.56
N ASN A 15 0.08 19.29 30.08
CA ASN A 15 0.36 19.17 31.52
C ASN A 15 -0.46 20.15 32.36
N ALA A 16 -0.82 21.31 31.81
CA ALA A 16 -1.67 22.29 32.48
C ALA A 16 -3.09 21.75 32.80
N TYR A 17 -3.55 20.73 32.09
CA TYR A 17 -4.89 20.14 32.24
C TYR A 17 -4.89 18.82 33.02
N LEU A 18 -3.71 18.32 33.41
CA LEU A 18 -3.59 17.06 34.16
C LEU A 18 -3.60 17.32 35.67
N ASP A 19 -4.33 16.47 36.39
CA ASP A 19 -4.21 16.35 37.84
C ASP A 19 -2.78 15.98 38.25
N THR A 20 -2.38 16.37 39.46
CA THR A 20 -1.03 16.12 39.98
C THR A 20 -0.64 14.65 39.96
N SER A 21 -1.58 13.75 40.29
CA SER A 21 -1.36 12.29 40.24
C SER A 21 -1.04 11.79 38.83
N LEU A 22 -1.70 12.32 37.79
CA LEU A 22 -1.47 11.94 36.39
C LEU A 22 -0.21 12.60 35.81
N ARG A 23 0.18 13.75 36.37
CA ARG A 23 1.43 14.42 36.00
C ARG A 23 2.66 13.66 36.50
N GLU A 24 2.55 13.06 37.67
CA GLU A 24 3.63 12.28 38.30
C GLU A 24 3.70 10.83 37.78
N ASP A 25 2.65 10.33 37.13
CA ASP A 25 2.64 9.00 36.51
C ASP A 25 3.55 8.95 35.26
N GLU A 26 4.70 8.28 35.40
CA GLU A 26 5.70 8.15 34.33
C GLU A 26 5.16 7.45 33.07
N ASN A 27 4.29 6.45 33.24
CA ASN A 27 3.71 5.71 32.10
C ASN A 27 2.76 6.62 31.32
N MET A 28 1.90 7.35 32.03
CA MET A 28 0.99 8.32 31.41
C MET A 28 1.75 9.42 30.68
N GLN A 29 2.79 9.98 31.31
CA GLN A 29 3.65 10.98 30.69
C GLN A 29 4.33 10.44 29.44
N HIS A 30 4.84 9.20 29.46
CA HIS A 30 5.44 8.59 28.28
C HIS A 30 4.44 8.43 27.13
N ILE A 31 3.21 7.97 27.42
CA ILE A 31 2.14 7.82 26.43
C ILE A 31 1.80 9.19 25.81
N LEU A 32 1.63 10.21 26.66
CA LEU A 32 1.30 11.57 26.20
C LEU A 32 2.43 12.18 25.37
N LYS A 33 3.69 11.98 25.75
CA LYS A 33 4.85 12.43 24.97
C LYS A 33 4.86 11.78 23.60
N THR A 34 4.71 10.46 23.55
CA THR A 34 4.67 9.69 22.29
C THR A 34 3.51 10.15 21.40
N PHE A 35 2.33 10.33 22.00
CA PHE A 35 1.14 10.76 21.27
C PHE A 35 1.30 12.16 20.70
N TYR A 36 1.81 13.10 21.50
CA TYR A 36 2.06 14.48 21.08
C TYR A 36 3.10 14.55 19.96
N SER A 37 4.24 13.87 20.09
CA SER A 37 5.24 13.80 19.01
C SER A 37 4.68 13.18 17.72
N SER A 38 3.77 12.21 17.84
CA SER A 38 3.09 11.63 16.68
C SER A 38 2.18 12.64 15.99
N ILE A 39 1.50 13.51 16.74
CA ILE A 39 0.68 14.60 16.20
C ILE A 39 1.56 15.63 15.50
N GLU A 40 2.70 16.03 16.08
CA GLU A 40 3.61 17.00 15.45
C GLU A 40 4.15 16.49 14.11
N LEU A 41 4.53 15.21 14.05
CA LEU A 41 4.94 14.58 12.79
C LEU A 41 3.80 14.56 11.77
N LEU A 42 2.58 14.24 12.22
CA LEU A 42 1.40 14.18 11.36
C LEU A 42 1.03 15.55 10.81
N GLU A 43 1.12 16.60 11.63
CA GLU A 43 0.87 17.99 11.22
C GLU A 43 1.85 18.40 10.12
N ALA A 44 3.15 18.18 10.33
CA ALA A 44 4.18 18.49 9.34
C ALA A 44 3.98 17.73 8.02
N ASP A 45 3.57 16.46 8.05
CA ASP A 45 3.29 15.70 6.84
C ASP A 45 1.98 16.13 6.16
N THR A 46 0.99 16.57 6.93
CA THR A 46 -0.26 17.13 6.41
C THR A 46 -0.01 18.46 5.70
N GLU A 47 0.83 19.33 6.26
CA GLU A 47 1.22 20.59 5.61
C GLU A 47 1.90 20.33 4.26
N LYS A 48 2.83 19.39 4.19
CA LYS A 48 3.46 18.98 2.93
C LYS A 48 2.43 18.44 1.93
N ALA A 49 1.51 17.59 2.40
CA ALA A 49 0.47 17.01 1.54
C ALA A 49 -0.46 18.10 0.97
N LEU A 50 -0.84 19.09 1.77
CA LEU A 50 -1.65 20.23 1.33
C LEU A 50 -0.90 21.14 0.36
N ALA A 51 0.40 21.38 0.59
CA ALA A 51 1.24 22.12 -0.34
C ALA A 51 1.32 21.43 -1.71
N LEU A 52 1.57 20.11 -1.73
CA LEU A 52 1.57 19.30 -2.96
C LEU A 52 0.23 19.34 -3.69
N GLN A 53 -0.88 19.32 -2.95
CA GLN A 53 -2.22 19.41 -3.54
C GLN A 53 -2.47 20.77 -4.19
N ALA A 54 -1.97 21.85 -3.58
CA ALA A 54 -2.14 23.22 -4.08
C ALA A 54 -1.37 23.48 -5.38
N GLU A 55 -0.16 22.91 -5.52
CA GLU A 55 0.69 23.12 -6.70
C GLU A 55 0.11 22.49 -7.99
N ARG A 56 -0.71 21.43 -7.87
CA ARG A 56 -1.29 20.68 -9.01
C ARG A 56 -0.25 20.22 -10.05
N THR A 57 1.00 20.03 -9.64
CA THR A 57 2.13 19.61 -10.47
C THR A 57 2.22 18.09 -10.65
N LEU A 58 1.50 17.33 -9.83
CA LEU A 58 1.51 15.88 -9.79
C LEU A 58 0.84 15.25 -11.02
N ASN A 59 1.36 14.10 -11.47
CA ASN A 59 0.67 13.31 -12.51
C ASN A 59 -0.62 12.68 -11.96
N THR A 60 -1.49 12.17 -12.83
CA THR A 60 -2.79 11.61 -12.41
C THR A 60 -2.67 10.50 -11.37
N ASN A 61 -1.65 9.63 -11.47
CA ASN A 61 -1.47 8.55 -10.51
C ASN A 61 -1.01 9.07 -9.14
N GLU A 62 -0.14 10.07 -9.12
CA GLU A 62 0.31 10.74 -7.90
C GLU A 62 -0.83 11.52 -7.24
N GLN A 63 -1.66 12.20 -8.03
CA GLN A 63 -2.87 12.88 -7.53
C GLN A 63 -3.83 11.89 -6.87
N ILE A 64 -4.10 10.75 -7.52
CA ILE A 64 -4.96 9.69 -6.94
C ILE A 64 -4.40 9.19 -5.60
N LYS A 65 -3.08 9.01 -5.49
CA LYS A 65 -2.42 8.60 -4.24
C LYS A 65 -2.55 9.66 -3.15
N LEU A 66 -2.31 10.92 -3.50
CA LEU A 66 -2.43 12.05 -2.57
C LEU A 66 -3.87 12.20 -2.07
N ASP A 67 -4.85 12.18 -2.97
CA ASP A 67 -6.27 12.28 -2.61
C ASP A 67 -6.71 11.09 -1.75
N SER A 68 -6.26 9.87 -2.07
CA SER A 68 -6.55 8.68 -1.26
C SER A 68 -5.94 8.78 0.13
N TYR A 69 -4.71 9.31 0.24
CA TYR A 69 -4.05 9.58 1.52
C TYR A 69 -4.82 10.61 2.34
N LEU A 70 -5.20 11.75 1.75
CA LEU A 70 -5.91 12.82 2.44
C LEU A 70 -7.28 12.37 2.98
N VAL A 71 -8.03 11.60 2.18
CA VAL A 71 -9.31 11.03 2.63
C VAL A 71 -9.10 10.04 3.78
N TYR A 72 -8.09 9.17 3.70
CA TYR A 72 -7.74 8.25 4.78
C TYR A 72 -7.34 8.97 6.06
N LEU A 73 -6.47 9.96 5.93
CA LEU A 73 -6.00 10.78 7.03
C LEU A 73 -7.18 11.47 7.72
N ASN A 74 -8.06 12.13 6.95
CA ASN A 74 -9.20 12.85 7.50
C ASN A 74 -10.18 11.91 8.25
N SER A 75 -10.57 10.79 7.66
CA SER A 75 -11.46 9.82 8.32
C SER A 75 -10.81 9.21 9.58
N THR A 76 -9.50 8.95 9.54
CA THR A 76 -8.78 8.37 10.67
C THR A 76 -8.62 9.37 11.81
N LEU A 77 -8.26 10.62 11.51
CA LEU A 77 -8.17 11.70 12.49
C LEU A 77 -9.51 11.93 13.19
N PHE A 78 -10.60 11.92 12.42
CA PHE A 78 -11.93 12.06 13.01
C PHE A 78 -12.29 10.87 13.91
N PHE A 79 -11.94 9.65 13.52
CA PHE A 79 -12.10 8.47 14.37
C PHE A 79 -11.27 8.55 15.66
N ILE A 80 -10.00 8.98 15.57
CA ILE A 80 -9.14 9.20 16.74
C ILE A 80 -9.75 10.26 17.66
N TYR A 81 -10.26 11.36 17.09
CA TYR A 81 -10.94 12.40 17.85
C TYR A 81 -12.12 11.85 18.67
N LEU A 82 -13.02 11.07 18.05
CA LEU A 82 -14.13 10.44 18.76
C LEU A 82 -13.65 9.54 19.92
N LYS A 83 -12.59 8.76 19.68
CA LYS A 83 -12.00 7.91 20.71
C LYS A 83 -11.42 8.71 21.88
N LEU A 84 -10.82 9.88 21.61
CA LEU A 84 -10.32 10.77 22.65
C LEU A 84 -11.45 11.43 23.46
N GLN A 85 -12.61 11.67 22.86
CA GLN A 85 -13.81 12.16 23.56
C GLN A 85 -14.50 11.06 24.39
N GLY A 86 -14.05 9.80 24.30
CA GLY A 86 -14.70 8.66 24.94
C GLY A 86 -16.01 8.24 24.26
N GLU A 87 -16.26 8.70 23.04
CA GLU A 87 -17.47 8.33 22.28
C GLU A 87 -17.33 6.94 21.65
N ASP A 88 -18.44 6.19 21.63
CA ASP A 88 -18.47 4.92 20.92
C ASP A 88 -18.63 5.12 19.41
N ALA A 89 -17.51 5.02 18.70
CA ALA A 89 -17.47 5.10 17.25
C ALA A 89 -18.11 3.89 16.52
N SER A 90 -18.51 2.81 17.20
CA SER A 90 -18.98 1.57 16.55
C SER A 90 -20.16 1.78 15.58
N ASN A 91 -21.09 2.66 15.96
CA ASN A 91 -22.27 3.02 15.16
C ASN A 91 -22.13 4.40 14.47
N HIS A 92 -20.96 5.03 14.58
CA HIS A 92 -20.73 6.35 13.99
C HIS A 92 -20.47 6.23 12.48
N ALA A 93 -20.97 7.21 11.70
CA ALA A 93 -20.84 7.24 10.23
C ALA A 93 -19.37 7.17 9.73
N VAL A 94 -18.42 7.61 10.55
CA VAL A 94 -16.98 7.50 10.28
C VAL A 94 -16.53 6.07 9.98
N MET A 95 -17.18 5.05 10.54
CA MET A 95 -16.85 3.65 10.27
C MET A 95 -17.17 3.27 8.83
N HIS A 96 -18.23 3.84 8.26
CA HIS A 96 -18.54 3.70 6.84
C HIS A 96 -17.47 4.38 5.98
N ASP A 97 -17.03 5.58 6.36
CA ASP A 97 -16.01 6.32 5.62
C ASP A 97 -14.65 5.61 5.66
N LEU A 98 -14.23 5.12 6.83
CA LEU A 98 -13.04 4.29 6.97
C LEU A 98 -13.10 3.03 6.11
N ARG A 99 -14.25 2.35 6.09
CA ARG A 99 -14.45 1.17 5.24
C ARG A 99 -14.33 1.53 3.75
N ARG A 100 -14.95 2.63 3.32
CA ARG A 100 -14.88 3.11 1.94
C ARG A 100 -13.45 3.42 1.55
N THR A 101 -12.70 4.10 2.41
CA THR A 101 -11.30 4.43 2.16
C THR A 101 -10.42 3.20 2.10
N ARG A 102 -10.62 2.23 2.98
CA ARG A 102 -9.93 0.93 2.91
C ARG A 102 -10.20 0.24 1.58
N ASP A 103 -11.44 0.25 1.10
CA ASP A 103 -11.79 -0.37 -0.17
C ASP A 103 -11.15 0.38 -1.36
N LEU A 104 -11.00 1.71 -1.28
CA LEU A 104 -10.24 2.52 -2.26
C LEU A 104 -8.75 2.14 -2.27
N LEU A 105 -8.10 2.08 -1.10
CA LEU A 105 -6.68 1.70 -0.99
C LEU A 105 -6.42 0.26 -1.47
N ALA A 106 -7.34 -0.67 -1.17
CA ALA A 106 -7.26 -2.04 -1.66
C ALA A 106 -7.37 -2.10 -3.19
N ARG A 107 -8.17 -1.23 -3.80
CA ARG A 107 -8.29 -1.13 -5.25
C ARG A 107 -7.02 -0.53 -5.88
N ASP A 108 -6.46 0.52 -5.30
CA ASP A 108 -5.18 1.10 -5.77
C ASP A 108 -4.06 0.06 -5.72
N LYS A 109 -3.95 -0.69 -4.62
CA LYS A 109 -3.00 -1.80 -4.49
C LYS A 109 -3.17 -2.83 -5.61
N LYS A 110 -4.40 -3.27 -5.90
CA LYS A 110 -4.66 -4.24 -6.99
C LYS A 110 -4.24 -3.71 -8.35
N ILE A 111 -4.44 -2.42 -8.62
CA ILE A 111 -4.03 -1.79 -9.88
C ILE A 111 -2.50 -1.76 -9.98
N ASN A 112 -1.82 -1.33 -8.92
CA ASN A 112 -0.36 -1.26 -8.88
C ASN A 112 0.28 -2.66 -8.99
N ASP A 113 -0.27 -3.65 -8.30
CA ASP A 113 0.18 -5.05 -8.39
C ASP A 113 0.00 -5.60 -9.81
N ALA A 114 -1.13 -5.29 -10.47
CA ALA A 114 -1.38 -5.69 -11.86
C ALA A 114 -0.46 -4.97 -12.87
N LEU A 115 -0.04 -3.75 -12.57
CA LEU A 115 0.93 -3.01 -13.38
C LEU A 115 2.35 -3.55 -13.21
N ALA A 116 2.71 -4.00 -12.01
CA ALA A 116 4.01 -4.59 -11.71
C ALA A 116 4.14 -6.06 -12.12
N ALA A 117 3.02 -6.76 -12.38
CA ALA A 117 3.02 -8.16 -12.74
C ALA A 117 3.79 -8.43 -14.06
N PRO A 118 4.59 -9.50 -14.13
CA PRO A 118 5.30 -9.87 -15.35
C PRO A 118 4.30 -10.20 -16.46
N ARG A 119 4.45 -9.53 -17.60
CA ARG A 119 3.58 -9.74 -18.77
C ARG A 119 4.21 -10.77 -19.70
N LEU A 120 3.36 -11.60 -20.30
CA LEU A 120 3.79 -12.54 -21.33
C LEU A 120 4.38 -11.77 -22.51
N ASP A 121 5.58 -12.14 -22.94
CA ASP A 121 6.16 -11.67 -24.20
C ASP A 121 5.33 -12.26 -25.35
N MET A 122 4.36 -11.48 -25.83
CA MET A 122 3.42 -11.90 -26.87
C MET A 122 4.13 -12.29 -28.18
N PRO A 123 5.15 -11.56 -28.65
CA PRO A 123 6.02 -12.02 -29.73
C PRO A 123 6.66 -13.40 -29.50
N ALA A 124 7.26 -13.65 -28.33
CA ALA A 124 7.83 -14.96 -28.01
C ALA A 124 6.75 -16.05 -27.95
N ALA A 125 5.62 -15.78 -27.31
CA ALA A 125 4.48 -16.70 -27.23
C ALA A 125 3.97 -17.07 -28.63
N LYS A 126 3.84 -16.11 -29.55
CA LYS A 126 3.45 -16.37 -30.95
C LYS A 126 4.43 -17.30 -31.66
N ARG A 127 5.75 -17.12 -31.45
CA ARG A 127 6.78 -18.01 -32.01
C ARG A 127 6.64 -19.43 -31.48
N PHE A 128 6.43 -19.59 -30.18
CA PHE A 128 6.22 -20.91 -29.57
C PHE A 128 4.94 -21.59 -30.07
N ILE A 129 3.84 -20.85 -30.17
CA ILE A 129 2.58 -21.38 -30.71
C ILE A 129 2.77 -21.80 -32.16
N ALA A 130 3.37 -20.97 -33.02
CA ALA A 130 3.59 -21.31 -34.42
C ALA A 130 4.49 -22.57 -34.57
N ALA A 131 5.55 -22.68 -33.78
CA ALA A 131 6.40 -23.87 -33.78
C ALA A 131 5.63 -25.14 -33.34
N GLY A 132 4.77 -25.00 -32.31
CA GLY A 132 3.94 -26.08 -31.79
C GLY A 132 2.79 -26.50 -32.73
N THR A 133 2.18 -25.57 -33.47
CA THR A 133 1.06 -25.90 -34.37
C THR A 133 1.50 -26.53 -35.67
N HIS A 134 2.72 -26.25 -36.15
CA HIS A 134 3.29 -26.91 -37.32
C HIS A 134 3.88 -28.29 -37.03
N THR A 135 4.07 -28.64 -35.75
CA THR A 135 4.55 -29.97 -35.34
C THR A 135 3.37 -30.86 -35.00
N ARG A 136 2.97 -31.72 -35.95
CA ARG A 136 2.00 -32.78 -35.68
C ARG A 136 2.70 -33.88 -34.88
N PHE A 137 2.13 -34.23 -33.73
CA PHE A 137 2.64 -35.33 -32.90
C PHE A 137 1.79 -36.58 -33.12
N VAL A 138 2.45 -37.73 -33.13
CA VAL A 138 1.83 -39.05 -33.28
C VAL A 138 2.37 -39.95 -32.17
N ASP A 139 1.49 -40.74 -31.57
CA ASP A 139 1.87 -41.73 -30.57
C ASP A 139 2.57 -42.91 -31.25
N MET A 140 3.79 -43.22 -30.79
CA MET A 140 4.54 -44.41 -31.17
C MET A 140 4.87 -45.21 -29.92
N ASN A 141 4.11 -46.28 -29.66
CA ASN A 141 4.28 -47.20 -28.53
C ASN A 141 4.22 -46.52 -27.14
N GLY A 142 3.33 -45.54 -26.96
CA GLY A 142 3.12 -44.82 -25.70
C GLY A 142 3.99 -43.57 -25.54
N VAL A 143 4.75 -43.19 -26.57
CA VAL A 143 5.60 -41.99 -26.58
C VAL A 143 5.19 -41.08 -27.74
N MET A 144 4.89 -39.82 -27.43
CA MET A 144 4.55 -38.79 -28.41
C MET A 144 5.81 -38.33 -29.17
N VAL A 145 5.84 -38.58 -30.47
CA VAL A 145 6.95 -38.20 -31.35
C VAL A 145 6.44 -37.30 -32.47
N SER A 146 7.30 -36.44 -33.02
CA SER A 146 6.92 -35.64 -34.19
C SER A 146 6.61 -36.55 -35.39
N GLU A 147 5.65 -36.18 -36.23
CA GLU A 147 5.26 -36.95 -37.42
C GLU A 147 6.45 -37.18 -38.37
N LYS A 148 7.40 -36.23 -38.42
CA LYS A 148 8.66 -36.40 -39.16
C LYS A 148 9.51 -37.54 -38.58
N GLN A 149 9.65 -37.63 -37.26
CA GLN A 149 10.37 -38.74 -36.61
C GLN A 149 9.64 -40.07 -36.79
N TYR A 150 8.32 -40.08 -36.66
CA TYR A 150 7.50 -41.28 -36.88
C TYR A 150 7.62 -41.81 -38.31
N ASN A 151 7.61 -40.93 -39.31
CA ASN A 151 7.79 -41.35 -40.70
C ASN A 151 9.22 -41.82 -40.99
N LYS A 152 10.21 -41.25 -40.32
CA LYS A 152 11.60 -41.69 -40.43
C LYS A 152 11.82 -43.09 -39.83
N SER A 153 11.24 -43.38 -38.66
CA SER A 153 11.36 -44.71 -38.05
C SER A 153 10.71 -45.81 -38.91
N LYS A 154 9.59 -45.52 -39.58
CA LYS A 154 8.96 -46.43 -40.56
C LYS A 154 9.85 -46.75 -41.76
N GLN A 155 10.68 -45.81 -42.19
CA GLN A 155 11.60 -46.03 -43.31
C GLN A 155 12.86 -46.80 -42.89
N GLU A 156 13.30 -46.63 -41.65
CA GLU A 156 14.48 -47.29 -41.10
C GLU A 156 14.20 -48.74 -40.66
N THR A 157 12.93 -49.17 -40.57
CA THR A 157 12.61 -50.59 -40.30
C THR A 157 12.80 -51.40 -41.59
N PRO A 158 13.83 -52.27 -41.69
CA PRO A 158 14.04 -53.05 -42.91
C PRO A 158 12.99 -54.17 -42.99
N LYS A 159 12.46 -54.37 -44.21
CA LYS A 159 11.62 -55.53 -44.55
C LYS A 159 12.42 -56.82 -44.54
#